data_AF-A0AA43ZV51-F1
#
_entry.id   AF-A0AA43ZV51-F1
#
_cell.length_a   1.000
_cell.length_b   1.000
_cell.length_c   1.000
_cell.angle_alpha   90.00
_cell.angle_beta   90.00
_cell.angle_gamma   90.00
#
_symmetry.space_group_name_H-M   'P 1'
#
loop_
_entity.id
_entity.type
_entity.pdbx_description
1 polymer ?
#
loop_
_entity_poly.entity_id
_entity_poly.type
_entity_poly.pdbx_seq_one_letter_code
_entity_poly.pdbx_strand_id
1 'polypeptide(L)'
;MNQEQKHALVETVENTSPWERISTTEDGIFLIKTPENNGNVTVFVEINPSVKGQPLKKRGVFIKNKEEYEIIKELLSNHKIKELLETINEFYCKQEIPKIEI
;
A
#
# COMPACT_ATOMS: atom_id res chain seq x y z
N MET A 1 -0.40 -19.23 2.19
CA MET A 1 0.21 -19.38 3.52
C MET A 1 -0.07 -20.76 4.06
N ASN A 2 0.96 -21.46 4.53
CA ASN A 2 0.80 -22.70 5.29
C ASN A 2 0.24 -22.38 6.71
N GLN A 3 -0.02 -23.41 7.53
CA GLN A 3 -0.62 -23.21 8.86
C GLN A 3 0.32 -22.50 9.85
N GLU A 4 1.61 -22.84 9.81
CA GLU A 4 2.64 -22.23 10.65
C GLU A 4 2.74 -20.71 10.40
N GLN A 5 2.77 -20.30 9.12
CA GLN A 5 2.77 -18.90 8.71
C GLN A 5 1.52 -18.15 9.18
N LYS A 6 0.35 -18.80 9.19
CA LYS A 6 -0.89 -18.18 9.68
C LYS A 6 -0.85 -17.97 11.18
N HIS A 7 -0.32 -18.94 11.94
CA HIS A 7 -0.19 -18.81 13.39
C HIS A 7 0.80 -17.70 13.76
N ALA A 8 1.98 -17.70 13.15
CA ALA A 8 2.99 -16.67 13.38
C ALA A 8 2.46 -15.26 13.05
N LEU A 9 1.65 -15.13 12.00
CA LEU A 9 0.98 -13.86 11.65
C LEU A 9 0.06 -13.38 12.78
N VAL A 10 -0.82 -14.25 13.27
CA VAL A 10 -1.78 -13.90 14.34
C VAL A 10 -1.02 -13.47 15.60
N GLU A 11 -0.04 -14.26 16.03
CA GLU A 11 0.80 -13.96 17.19
C GLU A 11 1.54 -12.62 17.04
N THR A 12 2.12 -12.36 15.86
CA THR A 12 2.81 -11.09 15.59
C THR A 12 1.85 -9.91 15.72
N VAL A 13 0.65 -10.01 15.13
CA VAL A 13 -0.37 -8.96 15.23
C VAL A 13 -0.81 -8.75 16.67
N GLU A 14 -1.09 -9.80 17.43
CA GLU A 14 -1.53 -9.68 18.82
C GLU A 14 -0.51 -8.95 19.69
N ASN A 15 0.79 -9.21 19.47
CA ASN A 15 1.89 -8.59 20.22
C ASN A 15 2.31 -7.20 19.70
N THR A 16 1.86 -6.77 18.51
CA THR A 16 2.21 -5.48 17.93
C THR A 16 1.40 -4.33 18.55
N SER A 17 2.00 -3.15 18.70
CA SER A 17 1.30 -1.97 19.20
C SER A 17 0.29 -1.42 18.18
N PRO A 18 -0.81 -0.79 18.62
CA PRO A 18 -1.69 -0.07 17.71
C PRO A 18 -0.93 0.97 16.86
N TRP A 19 -1.30 1.06 15.57
CA TRP A 19 -0.70 1.91 14.54
C TRP A 19 0.77 1.64 14.19
N GLU A 20 1.36 0.57 14.74
CA GLU A 20 2.69 0.13 14.38
C GLU A 20 2.67 -0.65 13.06
N ARG A 21 3.70 -0.42 12.22
CA ARG A 21 3.86 -1.10 10.93
C ARG A 21 4.59 -2.42 11.11
N ILE A 22 3.95 -3.51 10.71
CA ILE A 22 4.60 -4.83 10.60
C ILE A 22 5.04 -5.00 9.15
N SER A 23 6.35 -5.20 8.95
CA SER A 23 6.91 -5.41 7.61
C SER A 23 6.67 -6.83 7.14
N THR A 24 6.43 -7.00 5.84
CA THR A 24 6.39 -8.32 5.21
C THR A 24 7.66 -8.55 4.38
N THR A 25 7.81 -9.76 3.82
CA THR A 25 8.90 -10.06 2.89
C THR A 25 8.76 -9.36 1.53
N GLU A 26 7.55 -8.87 1.21
CA GLU A 26 7.28 -8.16 -0.03
C GLU A 26 7.46 -6.65 0.19
N ASP A 27 8.36 -6.06 -0.57
CA ASP A 27 8.64 -4.63 -0.51
C ASP A 27 7.37 -3.81 -0.78
N GLY A 28 7.10 -2.84 0.09
CA GLY A 28 5.93 -1.98 -0.04
C GLY A 28 4.62 -2.59 0.45
N ILE A 29 4.65 -3.78 1.06
CA ILE A 29 3.49 -4.41 1.71
C ILE A 29 3.72 -4.46 3.23
N PHE A 30 2.79 -3.86 3.97
CA PHE A 30 2.84 -3.79 5.42
C PHE A 30 1.50 -4.21 6.03
N LEU A 31 1.53 -4.66 7.29
CA LEU A 31 0.33 -4.81 8.10
C LEU A 31 0.25 -3.71 9.14
N ILE A 32 -0.96 -3.26 9.42
CA ILE A 32 -1.23 -2.15 10.33
C ILE A 32 -2.34 -2.57 11.26
N LYS A 33 -2.01 -2.76 12.53
CA LYS A 33 -2.99 -3.05 13.57
C LYS A 33 -3.64 -1.75 14.03
N THR A 34 -4.95 -1.69 14.06
CA THR A 34 -5.67 -0.56 14.66
C THR A 34 -5.72 -0.71 16.18
N PRO A 35 -5.96 0.39 16.91
CA PRO A 35 -6.42 0.31 18.28
C PRO A 35 -7.66 -0.59 18.34
N GLU A 36 -7.73 -1.39 19.40
CA GLU A 36 -8.91 -2.20 19.67
C GLU A 36 -10.10 -1.28 19.94
N ASN A 37 -11.22 -1.57 19.29
CA ASN A 37 -12.47 -0.84 19.50
C ASN A 37 -13.59 -1.82 19.79
N ASN A 38 -14.18 -1.73 20.98
CA ASN A 38 -15.26 -2.61 21.45
C ASN A 38 -14.94 -4.11 21.28
N GLY A 39 -13.75 -4.55 21.69
CA GLY A 39 -13.33 -5.95 21.57
C GLY A 39 -12.87 -6.37 20.18
N ASN A 40 -12.91 -5.47 19.18
CA ASN A 40 -12.54 -5.79 17.81
C ASN A 40 -11.18 -5.18 17.45
N VAL A 41 -10.22 -6.05 17.18
CA VAL A 41 -8.95 -5.68 16.55
C VAL A 41 -9.15 -5.71 15.04
N THR A 42 -8.88 -4.59 14.37
CA THR A 42 -8.84 -4.55 12.90
C THR A 42 -7.39 -4.51 12.44
N VAL A 43 -7.09 -5.22 11.36
CA VAL A 43 -5.80 -5.17 10.69
C VAL A 43 -6.02 -4.75 9.26
N PHE A 44 -5.21 -3.80 8.80
CA PHE A 44 -5.16 -3.41 7.39
C PHE A 44 -3.89 -3.93 6.74
N VAL A 45 -3.98 -4.24 5.45
CA VAL A 45 -2.83 -4.35 4.56
C VAL A 45 -2.58 -2.98 3.95
N GLU A 46 -1.43 -2.37 4.23
CA GLU A 46 -0.99 -1.16 3.54
C GLU A 46 -0.17 -1.56 2.30
N ILE A 47 -0.61 -1.09 1.13
CA ILE A 47 0.15 -1.13 -0.11
C ILE A 47 0.76 0.24 -0.34
N ASN A 48 2.08 0.33 -0.24
CA ASN A 48 2.84 1.54 -0.48
C ASN A 48 4.01 1.24 -1.42
N PRO A 49 3.90 1.57 -2.72
CA PRO A 49 4.95 1.28 -3.68
C PRO A 49 6.27 1.90 -3.24
N SER A 50 7.33 1.09 -3.20
CA SER A 50 8.70 1.54 -3.00
C SER A 50 9.42 1.56 -4.35
N VAL A 51 10.28 2.55 -4.56
CA VAL A 51 11.22 2.58 -5.69
C VAL A 51 12.61 2.37 -5.12
N LYS A 52 13.24 1.24 -5.46
CA LYS A 52 14.60 0.87 -4.99
C LYS A 52 14.74 0.88 -3.46
N GLY A 53 13.75 0.33 -2.75
CA GLY A 53 13.73 0.29 -1.29
C GLY A 53 13.39 1.63 -0.61
N GLN A 54 13.20 2.72 -1.37
CA GLN A 54 12.68 3.97 -0.81
C GLN A 54 11.17 4.03 -0.99
N PRO A 55 10.38 4.16 0.09
CA PRO A 55 8.95 4.39 -0.05
C PRO A 55 8.75 5.68 -0.84
N LEU A 56 7.84 5.67 -1.82
CA LEU A 56 7.36 6.93 -2.38
C LEU A 56 6.89 7.80 -1.20
N LYS A 57 7.17 9.10 -1.21
CA LYS A 57 6.69 10.07 -0.19
C LYS A 57 5.17 10.28 -0.30
N LYS A 58 4.41 9.19 -0.31
CA LYS A 58 2.97 9.10 -0.46
C LYS A 58 2.42 8.22 0.67
N ARG A 59 1.18 8.49 1.04
CA ARG A 59 0.43 7.60 1.93
C ARG A 59 0.10 6.32 1.14
N GLY A 60 0.35 5.15 1.72
CA GLY A 60 -0.07 3.89 1.14
C GLY A 60 -1.60 3.76 1.14
N VAL A 61 -2.10 2.82 0.33
CA VAL A 61 -3.51 2.44 0.31
C VAL A 61 -3.73 1.36 1.35
N PHE A 62 -4.63 1.60 2.30
CA PHE A 62 -5.03 0.61 3.30
C PHE A 62 -6.20 -0.21 2.77
N ILE A 63 -6.07 -1.54 2.85
CA ILE A 63 -7.07 -2.49 2.41
C ILE A 63 -7.44 -3.38 3.60
N LYS A 64 -8.72 -3.45 3.92
CA LYS A 64 -9.22 -4.19 5.07
C LYS A 64 -9.52 -5.64 4.78
N ASN A 65 -10.00 -5.93 3.57
CA ASN A 65 -10.52 -7.24 3.22
C ASN A 65 -10.36 -7.54 1.72
N LYS A 66 -10.69 -8.79 1.33
CA LYS A 66 -10.56 -9.26 -0.04
C LYS A 66 -11.48 -8.52 -1.03
N GLU A 67 -12.67 -8.12 -0.61
CA GLU A 67 -13.62 -7.41 -1.49
C GLU A 67 -13.07 -6.04 -1.89
N GLU A 68 -12.56 -5.28 -0.91
CA GLU A 68 -11.88 -4.00 -1.16
C GLU A 68 -10.67 -4.19 -2.10
N TYR A 69 -9.89 -5.26 -1.92
CA TYR A 69 -8.77 -5.58 -2.80
C TYR A 69 -9.20 -5.77 -4.26
N GLU A 70 -10.24 -6.58 -4.51
CA GLU A 70 -10.69 -6.85 -5.88
C GLU A 70 -11.25 -5.58 -6.55
N ILE A 71 -12.01 -4.77 -5.82
CA ILE A 71 -12.55 -3.49 -6.33
C ILE A 71 -11.41 -2.53 -6.70
N ILE A 72 -10.43 -2.35 -5.81
CA ILE A 72 -9.29 -1.47 -6.06
C ILE A 72 -8.48 -1.98 -7.26
N LYS A 73 -8.26 -3.29 -7.35
CA LYS A 73 -7.57 -3.91 -8.48
C LYS A 73 -8.29 -3.66 -9.81
N GLU A 74 -9.62 -3.74 -9.84
CA GLU A 74 -10.42 -3.41 -11.03
C GLU A 74 -10.25 -1.94 -11.44
N LEU A 75 -10.35 -1.02 -10.47
CA LEU A 75 -10.15 0.42 -10.71
C LEU A 75 -8.75 0.73 -11.26
N LEU A 76 -7.71 0.11 -10.68
CA LEU A 76 -6.32 0.27 -11.15
C LEU A 76 -6.08 -0.34 -12.53
N SER A 77 -6.89 -1.33 -12.94
CA SER A 77 -6.81 -1.96 -14.26
C SER A 77 -7.62 -1.21 -15.32
N ASN A 78 -8.34 -0.15 -14.95
CA ASN A 78 -9.17 0.61 -15.88
C ASN A 78 -8.32 1.52 -16.77
N HIS A 79 -8.37 1.29 -18.09
CA HIS A 79 -7.63 2.07 -19.09
C HIS A 79 -7.89 3.58 -18.99
N LYS A 80 -9.10 4.01 -18.64
CA LYS A 80 -9.43 5.44 -18.49
C LYS A 80 -8.68 6.11 -17.36
N ILE A 81 -8.37 5.36 -16.28
CA ILE A 81 -7.54 5.87 -15.18
C ILE A 81 -6.11 6.10 -15.66
N LYS A 82 -5.59 5.20 -16.51
CA LYS A 82 -4.27 5.36 -17.11
C LYS A 82 -4.22 6.61 -18.02
N GLU A 83 -5.18 6.76 -18.93
CA GLU A 83 -5.29 7.93 -19.82
C GLU A 83 -5.41 9.25 -19.04
N LEU A 84 -6.19 9.25 -17.96
CA LEU A 84 -6.31 10.40 -17.06
C LEU A 84 -4.97 10.76 -16.41
N LEU A 85 -4.23 9.76 -15.90
CA LEU A 85 -2.92 9.98 -15.29
C LEU A 85 -1.89 10.49 -16.31
N GLU A 86 -1.93 9.99 -17.55
CA GLU A 86 -1.07 10.45 -18.65
C GLU A 86 -1.35 11.93 -18.97
N THR A 87 -2.63 12.30 -19.09
CA THR A 87 -3.05 13.69 -19.32
C THR A 87 -2.61 14.59 -18.15
N ILE A 88 -2.82 14.15 -16.91
CA ILE A 88 -2.38 14.92 -15.73
C ILE A 88 -0.86 15.13 -15.76
N ASN A 89 -0.11 14.09 -16.12
CA ASN A 89 1.35 14.18 -16.20
C ASN A 89 1.82 15.14 -17.30
N GLU A 90 1.14 15.15 -18.45
CA GLU A 90 1.45 16.04 -19.57
C GLU A 90 1.27 17.52 -19.19
N PHE A 91 0.18 17.86 -18.50
CA PHE A 91 -0.20 19.27 -18.27
C PHE A 91 0.18 19.81 -16.88
N TYR A 92 0.36 18.96 -15.87
CA TYR A 92 0.49 19.40 -14.47
C TYR A 92 1.73 18.88 -13.73
N CYS A 93 2.39 17.83 -14.20
CA CYS A 93 3.66 17.43 -13.63
C CYS A 93 4.78 18.28 -14.25
N LYS A 94 5.62 18.89 -13.40
CA LYS A 94 6.80 19.63 -13.86
C LYS A 94 7.69 18.69 -14.66
N GLN A 95 7.74 18.86 -15.97
CA GLN A 95 8.76 18.23 -16.80
C GLN A 95 10.12 18.70 -16.28
N GLU A 96 11.04 17.78 -15.99
CA GLU A 96 12.43 18.16 -15.81
C GLU A 96 12.87 18.83 -17.11
N ILE A 97 13.21 20.12 -17.03
CA ILE A 97 13.69 20.88 -18.18
C ILE A 97 14.88 20.11 -18.75
N PRO A 98 14.86 19.65 -20.03
CA PRO A 98 16.01 18.98 -20.60
C PRO A 98 17.20 19.93 -20.50
N LYS A 99 18.23 19.53 -19.74
CA LYS A 99 19.49 20.25 -19.72
C LYS A 99 20.07 20.15 -21.11
N ILE A 100 20.07 21.26 -21.84
CA ILE A 100 20.86 21.39 -23.07
C ILE A 100 22.30 21.58 -22.61
N GLU A 101 23.15 20.58 -22.86
CA GLU A 101 24.59 20.78 -22.81
C GLU A 101 24.99 21.59 -24.05
N ILE A 102 25.70 22.70 -23.83
CA ILE A 102 26.37 23.51 -24.87
C ILE A 102 27.79 22.97 -25.04
#